data_AF-A0A1F5WBY3-F1
#
_entry.id   AF-A0A1F5WBY3-F1
#
_cell.length_a   1.000
_cell.length_b   1.000
_cell.length_c   1.000
_cell.angle_alpha   90.00
_cell.angle_beta   90.00
_cell.angle_gamma   90.00
#
_symmetry.space_group_name_H-M   'P 1'
#
loop_
_entity.id
_entity.type
_entity.pdbx_description
1 polymer ?
#
loop_
_entity_poly.entity_id
_entity_poly.type
_entity_poly.pdbx_seq_one_letter_code
_entity_poly.pdbx_strand_id
1 'polypeptide(L)' 'MGLIFYIFLLGAPFLFAKNLIILAASSGLLFSIFLIALQFFVIRDYCLYCLLSALITFLLFINSFFVPVL' A
#
# COMPACT_ATOMS: atom_id res chain seq x y z
N MET A 1 -9.43 -4.59 5.17
CA MET A 1 -8.79 -3.26 5.21
C MET A 1 -8.12 -2.86 3.90
N GLY A 2 -7.48 -3.78 3.14
CA GLY A 2 -6.86 -3.43 1.84
C GLY A 2 -7.84 -2.90 0.77
N LEU A 3 -9.05 -3.44 0.68
CA LEU A 3 -10.01 -3.08 -0.37
C LEU A 3 -10.44 -1.59 -0.31
N ILE A 4 -10.65 -1.07 0.89
CA ILE A 4 -10.96 0.35 1.15
C ILE A 4 -9.79 1.24 0.74
N PHE A 5 -8.56 0.78 0.98
CA PHE A 5 -7.35 1.49 0.61
C PHE A 5 -7.18 1.60 -0.91
N TYR A 6 -7.44 0.52 -1.66
CA TYR A 6 -7.41 0.54 -3.13
C TYR A 6 -8.52 1.44 -3.71
N ILE A 7 -9.73 1.40 -3.15
CA ILE A 7 -10.83 2.28 -3.59
C ILE A 7 -10.48 3.75 -3.33
N PHE A 8 -9.92 4.06 -2.17
CA PHE A 8 -9.49 5.42 -1.83
C PHE A 8 -8.40 5.90 -2.78
N LEU A 9 -7.44 5.05 -3.15
CA LEU A 9 -6.37 5.40 -4.10
C LEU A 9 -6.90 5.64 -5.52
N LEU A 10 -7.94 4.91 -5.92
CA LEU A 10 -8.58 5.08 -7.23
C LEU A 10 -9.40 6.38 -7.32
N GLY A 11 -9.99 6.82 -6.20
CA GLY A 11 -10.75 8.07 -6.10
C GLY A 11 -9.88 9.31 -5.82
N ALA A 12 -8.71 9.14 -5.22
CA ALA A 12 -7.80 10.23 -4.88
C ALA A 12 -7.25 11.08 -6.05
N PRO A 13 -6.99 10.57 -7.28
CA PRO A 13 -6.60 11.44 -8.39
C PRO A 13 -7.68 12.47 -8.75
N PHE A 14 -8.96 12.18 -8.47
CA PHE A 14 -10.07 13.12 -8.66
C PHE A 14 -10.10 14.25 -7.62
N LEU A 15 -9.47 14.05 -6.45
CA LEU A 15 -9.48 15.00 -5.33
C LEU A 15 -8.21 15.86 -5.21
N PHE A 16 -7.24 15.75 -6.13
CA PHE A 16 -6.01 16.57 -6.16
C PHE A 16 -5.18 16.57 -4.85
N ALA A 17 -5.37 15.57 -3.99
CA ALA A 17 -4.80 15.54 -2.64
C ALA A 17 -3.49 14.73 -2.60
N LYS A 18 -2.44 15.18 -3.30
CA LYS A 18 -1.15 14.45 -3.43
C LYS A 18 -0.53 14.08 -2.07
N ASN A 19 -0.59 14.99 -1.10
CA ASN A 19 -0.05 14.77 0.26
C ASN A 19 -0.80 13.66 1.02
N LEU A 20 -2.12 13.56 0.85
CA LEU A 20 -2.92 12.48 1.46
C LEU A 20 -2.59 11.13 0.82
N ILE A 21 -2.35 11.10 -0.50
CA ILE A 21 -1.98 9.87 -1.22
C ILE A 21 -0.64 9.35 -0.70
N ILE A 22 0.35 10.22 -0.54
CA ILE A 22 1.69 9.84 -0.03
C ILE A 22 1.59 9.34 1.41
N LEU A 23 0.80 10.00 2.27
CA LEU A 23 0.60 9.60 3.66
C LEU A 23 -0.17 8.27 3.78
N ALA A 24 -1.18 8.08 2.94
CA ALA A 24 -1.87 6.79 2.84
C ALA A 24 -0.90 5.72 2.38
N ALA A 25 -0.19 5.92 1.27
CA ALA A 25 0.75 4.96 0.70
C ALA A 25 1.86 4.55 1.68
N SER A 26 2.41 5.49 2.45
CA SER A 26 3.43 5.18 3.47
C SER A 26 2.86 4.34 4.62
N SER A 27 1.66 4.67 5.12
CA SER A 27 1.00 3.88 6.18
C SER A 27 0.63 2.47 5.70
N GLY A 28 0.18 2.32 4.44
CA GLY A 28 -0.10 1.02 3.83
C GLY A 28 1.15 0.15 3.71
N LEU A 29 2.28 0.74 3.32
CA LEU A 29 3.57 0.05 3.21
C LEU A 29 4.08 -0.39 4.60
N LEU A 30 3.97 0.48 5.61
CA LEU A 30 4.35 0.17 6.99
C LEU A 30 3.54 -0.99 7.56
N PHE A 31 2.23 -0.99 7.30
CA PHE A 31 1.35 -2.08 7.72
C PHE A 31 1.68 -3.40 7.02
N SER A 32 2.01 -3.36 5.73
CA SER A 32 2.43 -4.56 4.99
C SER A 32 3.74 -5.15 5.51
N ILE A 33 4.72 -4.32 5.88
CA ILE A 33 5.98 -4.78 6.51
C ILE A 33 5.70 -5.42 7.87
N PHE A 34 4.82 -4.81 8.68
CA PHE A 34 4.43 -5.36 9.97
C PHE A 34 3.79 -6.74 9.84
N LEU A 35 2.88 -6.92 8.86
CA LEU A 35 2.28 -8.23 8.59
C LEU A 35 3.31 -9.26 8.14
N ILE A 36 4.27 -8.90 7.27
CA ILE A 36 5.36 -9.80 6.86
C ILE A 36 6.19 -10.24 8.07
N ALA A 37 6.55 -9.30 8.95
CA ALA A 37 7.30 -9.60 10.16
C ALA A 37 6.54 -10.57 11.07
N LEU A 38 5.24 -10.35 11.28
CA LEU A 38 4.37 -11.28 12.02
C LEU A 38 4.27 -12.65 11.35
N GLN A 39 4.14 -12.69 10.02
CA GLN A 39 4.04 -13.94 9.26
C GLN A 39 5.28 -14.80 9.45
N PHE A 40 6.47 -14.18 9.45
CA PHE A 40 7.75 -14.87 9.57
C PHE A 40 8.05 -15.30 11.02
N PHE A 41 7.74 -14.46 12.01
CA PHE A 41 8.06 -14.75 13.41
C PHE A 41 7.02 -15.63 14.12
N VAL A 42 5.73 -15.40 13.87
CA VAL A 42 4.64 -16.02 14.64
C VAL A 42 4.06 -17.23 13.92
N ILE A 43 3.67 -17.07 12.66
CA ILE A 43 2.89 -18.08 11.94
C ILE A 43 3.80 -19.14 11.29
N ARG A 44 4.97 -18.72 10.79
CA ARG A 44 5.93 -19.56 10.02
C ARG A 44 5.35 -20.18 8.74
N ASP A 45 4.29 -19.59 8.19
CA ASP A 45 3.71 -19.97 6.91
C ASP A 45 3.98 -18.93 5.82
N TYR A 46 4.30 -19.43 4.62
CA TYR A 46 4.49 -18.60 3.43
C TYR A 46 3.14 -18.31 2.76
N CYS A 47 2.59 -17.12 3.02
CA CYS A 47 1.41 -16.65 2.29
C CYS A 47 1.82 -15.85 1.05
N LEU A 48 1.75 -16.47 -0.13
CA LEU A 48 2.03 -15.82 -1.42
C LEU A 48 1.14 -14.59 -1.67
N TYR A 49 -0.13 -14.63 -1.27
CA TYR A 49 -1.05 -13.51 -1.42
C TYR A 49 -0.68 -12.29 -0.57
N CYS A 50 -0.15 -12.52 0.64
CA CYS A 50 0.35 -11.43 1.49
C CYS A 50 1.61 -10.79 0.89
N LEU A 51 2.50 -11.61 0.34
CA LEU A 51 3.71 -11.12 -0.35
C LEU A 51 3.33 -10.32 -1.60
N LEU A 52 2.35 -10.81 -2.38
CA LEU A 52 1.83 -10.12 -3.55
C LEU A 52 1.19 -8.77 -3.17
N SER A 53 0.40 -8.73 -2.09
CA SER A 53 -0.19 -7.48 -1.60
C SER A 53 0.88 -6.47 -1.18
N ALA A 54 1.94 -6.92 -0.52
CA ALA A 54 3.06 -6.05 -0.15
C ALA A 54 3.79 -5.49 -1.37
N LEU A 55 4.00 -6.33 -2.39
CA LEU A 55 4.58 -5.91 -3.67
C LEU A 55 3.71 -4.85 -4.36
N ILE A 56 2.39 -5.04 -4.40
CA ILE A 56 1.48 -4.08 -5.02
C ILE A 56 1.48 -2.75 -4.25
N THR A 57 1.49 -2.77 -2.91
CA THR A 57 1.59 -1.53 -2.12
C THR A 57 2.92 -0.81 -2.33
N PHE A 58 4.01 -1.54 -2.54
CA PHE A 58 5.32 -0.97 -2.86
C PHE A 58 5.30 -0.31 -4.25
N LEU A 59 4.71 -0.98 -5.24
CA LEU A 59 4.51 -0.43 -6.58
C LEU A 59 3.65 0.84 -6.56
N LEU A 60 2.58 0.85 -5.76
CA LEU A 60 1.69 1.99 -5.59
C LEU A 60 2.39 3.18 -4.94
N PHE A 61 3.24 2.94 -3.95
CA PHE A 61 4.04 4.00 -3.33
C PHE A 61 4.97 4.65 -4.37
N ILE A 62 5.69 3.86 -5.17
CA ILE A 62 6.54 4.38 -6.26
C ILE A 62 5.70 5.17 -7.27
N ASN A 63 4.55 4.64 -7.67
CA ASN A 63 3.65 5.33 -8.61
C ASN A 63 3.12 6.65 -8.04
N SER A 64 2.88 6.75 -6.73
CA SER A 64 2.45 8.02 -6.11
C SER A 64 3.47 9.16 -6.24
N PHE A 65 4.76 8.85 -6.40
CA PHE A 65 5.78 9.85 -6.72
C PHE A 65 5.76 10.26 -8.19
N PHE A 66 5.39 9.32 -9.08
CA PHE A 66 5.43 9.49 -10.52
C PHE A 66 4.15 10.06 -11.14
N VAL A 67 3.02 10.04 -10.42
CA VAL A 67 1.77 10.68 -10.87
C VAL A 67 2.00 12.21 -10.99
N PRO A 68 2.00 12.77 -12.21
CA PRO A 68 2.11 14.21 -12.41
C PRO A 68 0.80 14.86 -11.99
N VAL A 69 0.91 15.92 -11.20
CA VAL A 69 -0.20 16.82 -10.88
C VAL A 69 -0.49 17.59 -12.16
N LEU A 70 -1.57 17.23 -12.88
CA LEU A 70 -2.05 17.96 -14.05
C LEU A 70 -3.37 18.61 -13.70
#